data_AF-A0A1E5V3E9-F1
#
_entry.id   AF-A0A1E5V3E9-F1
#
_cell.length_a   1.000
_cell.length_b   1.000
_cell.length_c   1.000
_cell.angle_alpha   90.00
_cell.angle_beta   90.00
_cell.angle_gamma   90.00
#
_symmetry.space_group_name_H-M   'P 1'
#
loop_
_entity.id
_entity.type
_entity.pdbx_description
1 polymer ?
#
loop_
_entity_poly.entity_id
_entity_poly.type
_entity_poly.pdbx_seq_one_letter_code
_entity_poly.pdbx_strand_id
1 'polypeptide(L)'
;LLALQAHFPSLHPAHCNAEADPTSCKAVDGWRFLDKACVNTGRDGPWSFCSRAKVEETKIVLRMLPLLFSSTVAHVPSPLLVAFTVQQGMTTNTRLGRVHVYPAMLFIIPSIFQMLMLAAYDRCLVPLLRRRTGYLGGITHLQRVGVGFLATSMAPAIAAVVERKRKETVVSGGHQMSLFWLAPQFFLIGVADSTSFVGLLEFFNSEAPHGMKSIGVALFWGQTGMASLLGTLLVRLVNKVTQSSSGHGHGWLEGANLNTSHLDLFYWVVTAVAFLGWLNYLYWAKMYKYRQDPRIAKKLVHDDSMP
;
A
#
# COMPACT_ATOMS: atom_id res chain seq x y z
N LEU A 1 -21.54 -3.97 8.31
CA LEU A 1 -20.56 -3.60 9.36
C LEU A 1 -19.99 -2.17 9.20
N LEU A 2 -20.80 -1.21 8.73
CA LEU A 2 -20.44 0.23 8.63
C LEU A 2 -21.71 1.10 8.78
N ALA A 3 -22.47 0.92 9.85
CA ALA A 3 -23.68 1.72 10.14
C ALA A 3 -23.56 2.60 11.40
N LEU A 4 -22.38 2.68 12.03
CA LEU A 4 -22.18 3.37 13.32
C LEU A 4 -21.17 4.52 13.28
N GLN A 5 -21.07 5.21 12.13
CA GLN A 5 -20.25 6.43 12.00
C GLN A 5 -21.08 7.70 11.75
N ALA A 6 -22.37 7.68 12.05
CA ALA A 6 -23.31 8.75 11.73
C ALA A 6 -23.79 9.58 12.94
N HIS A 7 -23.03 9.67 14.04
CA HIS A 7 -23.56 10.30 15.26
C HIS A 7 -22.61 11.25 16.01
N PHE A 8 -21.87 12.13 15.33
CA PHE A 8 -21.35 13.35 15.96
C PHE A 8 -21.22 14.52 14.96
N PRO A 9 -21.94 15.64 15.17
CA PRO A 9 -21.86 16.85 14.34
C PRO A 9 -20.84 17.83 14.94
N SER A 10 -19.65 17.92 14.34
CA SER A 10 -18.75 19.07 14.50
C SER A 10 -17.74 19.09 13.36
N LEU A 11 -18.23 19.44 12.17
CA LEU A 11 -17.46 19.45 10.93
C LEU A 11 -16.80 20.81 10.73
N HIS A 12 -15.55 20.76 10.25
CA HIS A 12 -14.57 21.83 9.95
C HIS A 12 -13.57 22.12 11.09
N PRO A 13 -12.29 21.72 10.97
CA PRO A 13 -11.20 22.54 11.49
C PRO A 13 -11.08 23.79 10.61
N ALA A 14 -11.08 24.97 11.23
CA ALA A 14 -10.82 26.23 10.56
C ALA A 14 -9.38 26.27 10.04
N HIS A 15 -9.14 27.08 9.01
CA HIS A 15 -7.82 27.40 8.46
C HIS A 15 -6.83 27.77 9.58
N CYS A 16 -5.69 27.06 9.70
CA CYS A 16 -4.56 27.56 10.48
C CYS A 16 -3.87 28.65 9.65
N ASN A 17 -4.29 29.91 9.82
CA ASN A 17 -3.50 31.07 9.41
C ASN A 17 -2.55 31.43 10.54
N ALA A 18 -1.33 30.89 10.48
CA ALA A 18 -0.31 31.03 11.51
C ALA A 18 0.26 32.46 11.68
N GLU A 19 -0.03 33.37 10.75
CA GLU A 19 0.40 34.78 10.83
C GLU A 19 -0.53 35.67 11.65
N ALA A 20 -1.77 35.24 11.91
CA ALA A 20 -2.79 36.10 12.52
C ALA A 20 -3.09 35.76 13.99
N ASP A 21 -3.11 34.48 14.39
CA ASP A 21 -3.45 34.12 15.78
C ASP A 21 -2.94 32.72 16.22
N PRO A 22 -2.00 32.63 17.18
CA PRO A 22 -1.47 31.36 17.69
C PRO A 22 -2.45 30.55 18.56
N THR A 23 -3.66 31.08 18.84
CA THR A 23 -4.70 30.39 19.61
C THR A 23 -5.73 29.63 18.76
N SER A 24 -5.71 29.79 17.43
CA SER A 24 -6.76 29.27 16.53
C SER A 24 -6.63 27.79 16.11
N CYS A 25 -5.50 27.12 16.35
CA CYS A 25 -5.35 25.73 15.91
C CYS A 25 -6.05 24.78 16.91
N LYS A 26 -7.09 24.06 16.45
CA LYS A 26 -7.78 23.01 17.22
C LYS A 26 -6.76 21.94 17.64
N ALA A 27 -6.72 21.62 18.92
CA ALA A 27 -5.86 20.58 19.46
C ALA A 27 -6.18 19.21 18.84
N VAL A 28 -5.15 18.48 18.40
CA VAL A 28 -5.29 17.09 17.98
C VAL A 28 -5.35 16.22 19.23
N ASP A 29 -6.44 15.47 19.39
CA ASP A 29 -6.61 14.52 20.48
C ASP A 29 -5.59 13.37 20.37
N GLY A 30 -4.76 13.23 21.40
CA GLY A 30 -3.72 12.19 21.53
C GLY A 30 -2.32 12.79 21.74
N TRP A 31 -1.40 11.98 22.29
CA TRP A 31 0.03 12.36 22.43
C TRP A 31 0.29 13.62 23.28
N ARG A 32 -0.45 13.79 24.40
CA ARG A 32 -0.35 14.93 25.34
C ARG A 32 1.05 15.19 25.91
N PHE A 33 1.96 14.22 25.85
CA PHE A 33 3.33 14.43 26.30
C PHE A 33 4.10 15.41 25.41
N LEU A 34 3.72 15.53 24.12
CA LEU A 34 4.36 16.46 23.18
C LEU A 34 3.98 17.92 23.46
N ASP A 35 2.88 18.16 24.19
CA ASP A 35 2.48 19.51 24.61
C ASP A 35 3.51 20.14 25.56
N LYS A 36 4.32 19.31 26.23
CA LYS A 36 5.45 19.79 27.05
C LYS A 36 6.53 20.49 26.22
N ALA A 37 6.63 20.21 24.92
CA ALA A 37 7.57 20.90 24.02
C ALA A 37 7.16 22.34 23.70
N CYS A 38 5.92 22.75 24.05
CA CYS A 38 5.44 24.12 23.94
C CYS A 38 5.64 24.95 25.22
N VAL A 39 6.15 24.34 26.31
CA VAL A 39 6.37 25.03 27.58
C VAL A 39 7.71 25.76 27.52
N ASN A 40 7.68 27.09 27.58
CA ASN A 40 8.88 27.90 27.61
C ASN A 40 9.64 27.66 28.93
N THR A 41 10.84 27.09 28.84
CA THR A 41 11.70 26.78 29.99
C THR A 41 12.78 27.85 30.23
N GLY A 42 12.71 29.01 29.57
CA GLY A 42 13.61 30.14 29.81
C GLY A 42 15.04 29.94 29.30
N ARG A 43 15.28 28.97 28.41
CA ARG A 43 16.56 28.79 27.72
C ARG A 43 16.41 29.26 26.29
N ASP A 44 16.95 30.42 25.94
CA ASP A 44 16.90 30.94 24.57
C ASP A 44 18.00 30.32 23.71
N GLY A 45 17.64 29.25 22.99
CA GLY A 45 18.46 28.68 21.92
C GLY A 45 17.62 28.36 20.67
N PRO A 46 18.21 28.26 19.47
CA PRO A 46 17.47 28.02 18.21
C PRO A 46 16.64 26.73 18.19
N TRP A 47 16.92 25.79 19.11
CA TRP A 47 16.23 24.49 19.27
C TRP A 47 15.37 24.38 20.54
N SER A 48 15.25 25.46 21.31
CA SER A 48 14.65 25.43 22.66
C SER A 48 13.13 25.61 22.71
N PHE A 49 12.54 26.24 21.69
CA PHE A 49 11.11 26.57 21.66
C PHE A 49 10.43 26.05 20.40
N CYS A 50 9.48 25.12 20.56
CA CYS A 50 8.61 24.68 19.48
C CYS A 50 7.26 25.39 19.58
N SER A 51 6.90 26.13 18.52
CA SER A 51 5.56 26.70 18.37
C SER A 51 4.50 25.58 18.44
N ARG A 52 3.34 25.89 19.04
CA ARG A 52 2.19 24.97 19.12
C ARG A 52 1.81 24.40 17.76
N ALA A 53 1.91 25.20 16.70
CA ALA A 53 1.68 24.75 15.33
C ALA A 53 2.60 23.58 14.93
N LYS A 54 3.91 23.68 15.19
CA LYS A 54 4.88 22.62 14.87
C LYS A 54 4.62 21.33 15.66
N VAL A 55 4.19 21.46 16.91
CA VAL A 55 3.86 20.30 17.76
C VAL A 55 2.60 19.59 17.24
N GLU A 56 1.56 20.33 16.88
CA GLU A 56 0.34 19.76 16.29
C GLU A 56 0.60 19.12 14.92
N GLU A 57 1.41 19.75 14.07
CA GLU A 57 1.87 19.16 12.80
C GLU A 57 2.62 17.84 13.00
N THR A 58 3.49 17.78 14.02
CA THR A 58 4.22 16.55 14.37
C THR A 58 3.29 15.45 14.89
N LYS A 59 2.29 15.80 15.71
CA LYS A 59 1.27 14.85 16.18
C LYS A 59 0.50 14.21 15.02
N ILE A 60 0.20 14.98 13.97
CA ILE A 60 -0.46 14.45 12.76
C ILE A 60 0.43 13.39 12.10
N VAL A 61 1.73 13.66 11.94
CA VAL A 61 2.68 12.69 11.38
C VAL A 61 2.78 11.43 12.24
N LEU A 62 2.89 11.59 13.57
CA LEU A 62 2.94 10.46 14.51
C LEU A 62 1.67 9.60 14.45
N ARG A 63 0.52 10.21 14.22
CA ARG A 63 -0.75 9.50 14.03
C ARG A 63 -0.77 8.63 12.78
N MET A 64 -0.02 8.98 11.73
CA MET A 64 0.10 8.18 10.51
C MET A 64 1.05 6.98 10.68
N LEU A 65 1.96 6.99 11.64
CA LEU A 65 2.99 5.96 11.81
C LEU A 65 2.44 4.53 11.97
N PRO A 66 1.41 4.26 12.80
CA PRO A 66 0.89 2.89 12.93
C PRO A 66 0.37 2.34 11.60
N LEU A 67 -0.28 3.19 10.80
CA LEU A 67 -0.75 2.83 9.47
C LEU A 67 0.42 2.64 8.50
N LEU A 68 1.47 3.45 8.61
CA LEU A 68 2.70 3.33 7.82
C LEU A 68 3.40 1.99 8.07
N PHE A 69 3.61 1.59 9.33
CA PHE A 69 4.24 0.32 9.64
C PHE A 69 3.36 -0.86 9.19
N SER A 70 2.06 -0.77 9.43
CA SER A 70 1.10 -1.79 9.00
C SER A 70 1.07 -1.98 7.48
N SER A 71 0.97 -0.87 6.73
CA SER A 71 1.01 -0.87 5.26
C SER A 71 2.36 -1.34 4.71
N THR A 72 3.46 -1.08 5.42
CA THR A 72 4.79 -1.61 5.06
C THR A 72 4.75 -3.15 4.99
N VAL A 73 4.20 -3.81 6.01
CA VAL A 73 4.10 -5.29 6.06
C VAL A 73 3.21 -5.82 4.93
N ALA A 74 2.05 -5.19 4.72
CA ALA A 74 1.13 -5.58 3.65
C ALA A 74 1.72 -5.36 2.23
N HIS A 75 2.71 -4.47 2.09
CA HIS A 75 3.38 -4.18 0.82
C HIS A 75 4.63 -5.04 0.56
N VAL A 76 5.15 -5.78 1.54
CA VAL A 76 6.30 -6.71 1.40
C VAL A 76 6.19 -7.67 0.19
N PRO A 77 5.02 -8.25 -0.12
CA PRO A 77 4.89 -9.19 -1.24
C PRO A 77 5.17 -8.57 -2.60
N SER A 78 4.91 -7.26 -2.79
CA SER A 78 5.01 -6.58 -4.09
C SER A 78 6.41 -6.68 -4.71
N PRO A 79 7.51 -6.23 -4.06
CA PRO A 79 8.85 -6.35 -4.62
C PRO A 79 9.30 -7.81 -4.84
N LEU A 80 8.88 -8.72 -3.95
CA LEU A 80 9.20 -10.15 -4.08
C LEU A 80 8.52 -10.75 -5.32
N LEU A 81 7.23 -10.47 -5.50
CA LEU A 81 6.46 -11.00 -6.61
C LEU A 81 7.00 -10.48 -7.94
N VAL A 82 7.32 -9.18 -8.03
CA VAL A 82 7.98 -8.59 -9.20
C VAL A 82 9.28 -9.32 -9.54
N ALA A 83 10.17 -9.49 -8.56
CA ALA A 83 11.47 -10.14 -8.79
C ALA A 83 11.33 -11.61 -9.20
N PHE A 84 10.57 -12.41 -8.46
CA PHE A 84 10.43 -13.84 -8.74
C PHE A 84 9.63 -14.12 -10.01
N THR A 85 8.66 -13.27 -10.37
CA THR A 85 7.90 -13.44 -11.62
C THR A 85 8.80 -13.28 -12.85
N VAL A 86 9.81 -12.38 -12.80
CA VAL A 86 10.82 -12.28 -13.87
C VAL A 86 11.62 -13.57 -13.98
N GLN A 87 12.06 -14.11 -12.84
CA GLN A 87 12.82 -15.36 -12.81
C GLN A 87 11.98 -16.55 -13.31
N GLN A 88 10.69 -16.62 -12.94
CA GLN A 88 9.75 -17.59 -13.51
C GLN A 88 9.64 -17.45 -15.03
N GLY A 89 9.48 -16.21 -15.52
CA GLY A 89 9.38 -15.92 -16.94
C GLY A 89 10.59 -16.41 -17.75
N MET A 90 11.79 -16.35 -17.19
CA MET A 90 13.01 -16.88 -17.82
C MET A 90 12.99 -18.40 -18.02
N THR A 91 12.16 -19.13 -17.28
CA THR A 91 12.04 -20.61 -17.36
C THR A 91 10.82 -21.09 -18.15
N THR A 92 10.05 -20.17 -18.73
CA THR A 92 8.85 -20.47 -19.52
C THR A 92 9.10 -20.27 -21.01
N ASN A 93 8.19 -20.81 -21.85
CA ASN A 93 8.27 -20.60 -23.28
C ASN A 93 7.88 -19.17 -23.64
N THR A 94 8.88 -18.39 -24.05
CA THR A 94 8.78 -16.98 -24.41
C THR A 94 8.55 -16.73 -25.90
N ARG A 95 8.33 -17.79 -26.70
CA ARG A 95 8.04 -17.64 -28.14
C ARG A 95 6.56 -17.33 -28.37
N LEU A 96 6.29 -16.17 -28.96
CA LEU A 96 4.98 -15.80 -29.48
C LEU A 96 4.97 -15.99 -31.00
N GLY A 97 4.71 -17.22 -31.44
CA GLY A 97 4.85 -17.61 -32.84
C GLY A 97 6.30 -17.47 -33.31
N ARG A 98 6.58 -16.48 -34.18
CA ARG A 98 7.94 -16.19 -34.68
C ARG A 98 8.71 -15.18 -33.84
N VAL A 99 8.06 -14.46 -32.92
CA VAL A 99 8.69 -13.40 -32.12
C VAL A 99 9.12 -13.97 -30.77
N HIS A 100 10.34 -13.65 -30.35
CA HIS A 100 10.84 -13.99 -29.02
C HIS A 100 10.59 -12.81 -28.07
N VAL A 101 9.79 -13.03 -27.02
CA VAL A 101 9.46 -11.99 -26.03
C VAL A 101 10.39 -12.13 -24.85
N TYR A 102 11.21 -11.11 -24.55
CA TYR A 102 12.06 -11.16 -23.38
C TYR A 102 11.22 -11.14 -22.09
N PRO A 103 11.56 -11.93 -21.05
CA PRO A 103 10.84 -11.92 -19.77
C PRO A 103 10.73 -10.53 -19.12
N ALA A 104 11.71 -9.66 -19.33
CA ALA A 104 11.65 -8.27 -18.83
C ALA A 104 10.57 -7.42 -19.52
N MET A 105 10.20 -7.72 -20.78
CA MET A 105 9.11 -7.02 -21.48
C MET A 105 7.73 -7.35 -20.90
N LEU A 106 7.63 -8.34 -20.02
CA LEU A 106 6.37 -8.71 -19.39
C LEU A 106 5.79 -7.62 -18.51
N PHE A 107 6.60 -6.70 -18.00
CA PHE A 107 6.12 -5.55 -17.23
C PHE A 107 5.26 -4.56 -18.05
N ILE A 108 5.25 -4.69 -19.38
CA ILE A 108 4.29 -3.96 -20.22
C ILE A 108 2.85 -4.40 -19.91
N ILE A 109 2.62 -5.68 -19.61
CA ILE A 109 1.29 -6.23 -19.30
C ILE A 109 0.66 -5.56 -18.06
N PRO A 110 1.28 -5.59 -16.86
CA PRO A 110 0.72 -4.90 -15.70
C PRO A 110 0.65 -3.38 -15.92
N SER A 111 1.55 -2.78 -16.69
CA SER A 111 1.49 -1.34 -17.02
C SER A 111 0.25 -0.98 -17.83
N ILE A 112 -0.09 -1.78 -18.86
CA ILE A 112 -1.32 -1.59 -19.64
C ILE A 112 -2.55 -1.79 -18.76
N PHE A 113 -2.58 -2.87 -17.96
CA PHE A 113 -3.69 -3.12 -17.03
C PHE A 113 -3.85 -1.98 -16.02
N GLN A 114 -2.76 -1.46 -15.46
CA GLN A 114 -2.78 -0.32 -14.56
C GLN A 114 -3.37 0.92 -15.25
N MET A 115 -2.95 1.23 -16.47
CA MET A 115 -3.45 2.39 -17.21
C MET A 115 -4.96 2.26 -17.52
N LEU A 116 -5.39 1.08 -17.96
CA LEU A 116 -6.81 0.79 -18.20
C LEU A 116 -7.63 0.84 -16.92
N MET A 117 -7.13 0.25 -15.83
CA MET A 117 -7.80 0.26 -14.53
C MET A 117 -7.91 1.67 -13.96
N LEU A 118 -6.88 2.50 -14.08
CA LEU A 118 -6.91 3.89 -13.63
C LEU A 118 -7.92 4.71 -14.44
N ALA A 119 -7.92 4.55 -15.77
CA ALA A 119 -8.90 5.20 -16.64
C ALA A 119 -10.34 4.75 -16.31
N ALA A 120 -10.55 3.45 -16.10
CA ALA A 120 -11.84 2.89 -15.69
C ALA A 120 -12.26 3.37 -14.30
N TYR A 121 -11.30 3.52 -13.38
CA TYR A 121 -11.54 4.04 -12.05
C TYR A 121 -12.06 5.48 -12.12
N ASP A 122 -11.34 6.37 -12.80
CA ASP A 122 -11.67 7.79 -12.88
C ASP A 122 -12.94 8.05 -13.69
N ARG A 123 -13.15 7.32 -14.79
CA ARG A 123 -14.27 7.55 -15.72
C ARG A 123 -15.56 6.84 -15.32
N CYS A 124 -15.47 5.66 -14.70
CA CYS A 124 -16.65 4.83 -14.41
C CYS A 124 -16.90 4.70 -12.91
N LEU A 125 -15.89 4.29 -12.13
CA LEU A 125 -16.08 3.99 -10.71
C LEU A 125 -16.30 5.26 -9.88
N VAL A 126 -15.49 6.30 -10.05
CA VAL A 126 -15.61 7.56 -9.31
C VAL A 126 -17.00 8.20 -9.47
N PRO A 127 -17.54 8.43 -10.67
CA PRO A 127 -18.87 9.04 -10.80
C PRO A 127 -19.99 8.14 -10.26
N LEU A 128 -19.90 6.81 -10.43
CA LEU A 128 -20.89 5.87 -9.89
C LEU A 128 -20.86 5.84 -8.36
N LEU A 129 -19.67 5.73 -7.78
CA LEU A 129 -19.47 5.67 -6.34
C LEU A 129 -19.79 7.02 -5.70
N ARG A 130 -19.43 8.14 -6.32
CA ARG A 130 -19.79 9.49 -5.84
C ARG A 130 -21.30 9.66 -5.70
N ARG A 131 -22.10 9.12 -6.64
CA ARG A 131 -23.57 9.13 -6.56
C ARG A 131 -24.11 8.26 -5.41
N ARG A 132 -23.42 7.17 -5.07
CA ARG A 132 -23.85 6.20 -4.04
C ARG A 132 -23.38 6.55 -2.63
N THR A 133 -22.16 7.07 -2.49
CA THR A 133 -21.46 7.21 -1.19
C THR A 133 -21.33 8.65 -0.73
N GLY A 134 -21.41 9.63 -1.65
CA GLY A 134 -21.24 11.05 -1.34
C GLY A 134 -19.80 11.50 -1.02
N TYR A 135 -18.80 10.62 -1.18
CA TYR A 135 -17.38 10.96 -1.03
C TYR A 135 -16.83 11.65 -2.28
N LEU A 136 -15.91 12.61 -2.12
CA LEU A 136 -15.28 13.35 -3.24
C LEU A 136 -14.61 12.43 -4.26
N GLY A 137 -13.91 11.39 -3.78
CA GLY A 137 -13.28 10.34 -4.59
C GLY A 137 -14.11 9.08 -4.77
N GLY A 138 -15.40 9.08 -4.39
CA GLY A 138 -16.29 7.92 -4.42
C GLY A 138 -16.04 6.88 -3.31
N ILE A 139 -14.80 6.59 -2.95
CA ILE A 139 -14.39 5.71 -1.84
C ILE A 139 -13.24 6.35 -1.07
N THR A 140 -13.05 5.96 0.19
CA THR A 140 -11.96 6.53 1.00
C THR A 140 -10.60 5.96 0.55
N HIS A 141 -9.52 6.73 0.70
CA HIS A 141 -8.17 6.26 0.35
C HIS A 141 -7.83 4.96 1.09
N LEU A 142 -8.21 4.81 2.36
CA LEU A 142 -7.95 3.60 3.17
C LEU A 142 -8.72 2.38 2.63
N GLN A 143 -9.95 2.56 2.15
CA GLN A 143 -10.71 1.48 1.53
C GLN A 143 -10.11 1.05 0.20
N ARG A 144 -9.72 2.02 -0.65
CA ARG A 144 -9.03 1.77 -1.92
C ARG A 144 -7.73 0.99 -1.69
N VAL A 145 -6.95 1.38 -0.69
CA VAL A 145 -5.71 0.68 -0.32
C VAL A 145 -5.98 -0.74 0.19
N GLY A 146 -7.03 -0.94 1.00
CA GLY A 146 -7.43 -2.26 1.46
C GLY A 146 -7.77 -3.23 0.32
N VAL A 147 -8.42 -2.76 -0.76
CA VAL A 147 -8.68 -3.58 -1.95
C VAL A 147 -7.38 -3.98 -2.66
N GLY A 148 -6.45 -3.03 -2.79
CA GLY A 148 -5.16 -3.32 -3.43
C GLY A 148 -4.32 -4.32 -2.64
N PHE A 149 -4.25 -4.21 -1.31
CA PHE A 149 -3.55 -5.18 -0.49
C PHE A 149 -4.19 -6.58 -0.51
N LEU A 150 -5.51 -6.68 -0.66
CA LEU A 150 -6.15 -7.96 -0.91
C LEU A 150 -5.67 -8.55 -2.25
N ALA A 151 -5.64 -7.75 -3.32
CA ALA A 151 -5.10 -8.18 -4.61
C ALA A 151 -3.62 -8.61 -4.52
N THR A 152 -2.79 -7.86 -3.79
CA THR A 152 -1.39 -8.19 -3.49
C THR A 152 -1.25 -9.51 -2.73
N SER A 153 -2.22 -9.89 -1.88
CA SER A 153 -2.20 -11.18 -1.19
C SER A 153 -2.61 -12.35 -2.10
N MET A 154 -3.52 -12.11 -3.04
CA MET A 154 -3.98 -13.13 -3.99
C MET A 154 -2.96 -13.40 -5.09
N ALA A 155 -2.16 -12.41 -5.49
CA ALA A 155 -1.23 -12.56 -6.61
C ALA A 155 -0.14 -13.64 -6.37
N PRO A 156 0.52 -13.71 -5.20
CA PRO A 156 1.41 -14.82 -4.86
C PRO A 156 0.68 -16.16 -4.78
N ALA A 157 -0.58 -16.21 -4.34
CA ALA A 157 -1.34 -17.46 -4.30
C ALA A 157 -1.55 -18.03 -5.71
N ILE A 158 -1.89 -17.17 -6.68
CA ILE A 158 -1.97 -17.54 -8.10
C ILE A 158 -0.60 -17.98 -8.60
N ALA A 159 0.46 -17.22 -8.29
CA ALA A 159 1.82 -17.57 -8.70
C ALA A 159 2.26 -18.93 -8.15
N ALA A 160 1.85 -19.31 -6.93
CA ALA A 160 2.10 -20.62 -6.34
C ALA A 160 1.45 -21.76 -7.14
N VAL A 161 0.19 -21.57 -7.54
CA VAL A 161 -0.55 -22.56 -8.34
C VAL A 161 0.05 -22.68 -9.74
N VAL A 162 0.38 -21.55 -10.37
CA VAL A 162 1.04 -21.51 -11.68
C VAL A 162 2.40 -22.20 -11.63
N GLU A 163 3.19 -21.95 -10.58
CA GLU A 163 4.51 -22.56 -10.40
C GLU A 163 4.41 -24.07 -10.19
N ARG A 164 3.46 -24.52 -9.38
CA ARG A 164 3.21 -25.95 -9.17
C ARG A 164 2.89 -26.64 -10.50
N LYS A 165 1.99 -26.06 -11.29
CA LYS A 165 1.64 -26.59 -12.62
C LYS A 165 2.84 -26.60 -13.58
N ARG A 166 3.66 -25.54 -13.55
CA ARG A 166 4.88 -25.45 -14.35
C ARG A 166 5.84 -26.61 -14.02
N LYS A 167 6.05 -26.88 -12.74
CA LYS A 167 6.91 -27.98 -12.28
C LYS A 167 6.39 -29.37 -12.67
N GLU A 168 5.09 -29.62 -12.49
CA GLU A 168 4.44 -30.87 -12.91
C GLU A 168 4.63 -31.13 -14.42
N THR A 169 4.58 -30.07 -15.23
CA THR A 169 4.81 -30.15 -16.69
C THR A 169 6.25 -30.51 -17.02
N VAL A 170 7.23 -29.98 -16.28
CA VAL A 170 8.66 -30.31 -16.47
C VAL A 170 8.95 -31.76 -16.06
N VAL A 171 8.40 -32.22 -14.92
CA VAL A 171 8.60 -33.59 -14.41
C VAL A 171 7.99 -34.64 -15.34
N SER A 172 6.84 -34.34 -15.96
CA SER A 172 6.18 -35.23 -16.92
C SER A 172 6.82 -35.24 -18.32
N GLY A 173 7.93 -34.51 -18.53
CA GLY A 173 8.57 -34.38 -19.85
C GLY A 173 7.72 -33.61 -20.87
N GLY A 174 6.76 -32.82 -20.40
CA GLY A 174 5.88 -32.01 -21.24
C GLY A 174 6.58 -30.80 -21.84
N HIS A 175 5.91 -30.17 -22.81
CA HIS A 175 6.41 -28.93 -23.42
C HIS A 175 6.43 -27.78 -22.41
N GLN A 176 7.42 -26.89 -22.53
CA GLN A 176 7.53 -25.70 -21.68
C GLN A 176 6.23 -24.88 -21.68
N MET A 177 5.76 -24.53 -20.49
CA MET A 177 4.54 -23.76 -20.25
C MET A 177 4.62 -22.39 -20.92
N SER A 178 3.52 -21.96 -21.54
CA SER A 178 3.45 -20.64 -22.18
C SER A 178 3.57 -19.51 -21.15
N LEU A 179 4.26 -18.45 -21.55
CA LEU A 179 4.43 -17.24 -20.74
C LEU A 179 3.11 -16.54 -20.34
N PHE A 180 2.03 -16.72 -21.10
CA PHE A 180 0.73 -16.12 -20.78
C PHE A 180 0.10 -16.64 -19.50
N TRP A 181 0.56 -17.78 -18.98
CA TRP A 181 0.09 -18.27 -17.69
C TRP A 181 0.49 -17.39 -16.51
N LEU A 182 1.47 -16.48 -16.67
CA LEU A 182 1.80 -15.47 -15.65
C LEU A 182 0.87 -14.24 -15.71
N ALA A 183 0.05 -14.09 -16.75
CA ALA A 183 -0.83 -12.93 -16.92
C ALA A 183 -1.80 -12.72 -15.74
N PRO A 184 -2.41 -13.76 -15.12
CA PRO A 184 -3.30 -13.56 -13.99
C PRO A 184 -2.62 -12.93 -12.76
N GLN A 185 -1.36 -13.29 -12.44
CA GLN A 185 -0.66 -12.62 -11.33
C GLN A 185 -0.24 -11.19 -11.69
N PHE A 186 0.11 -10.91 -12.95
CA PHE A 186 0.38 -9.54 -13.41
C PHE A 186 -0.85 -8.64 -13.39
N PHE A 187 -2.02 -9.18 -13.73
CA PHE A 187 -3.28 -8.46 -13.62
C PHE A 187 -3.51 -8.01 -12.17
N LEU A 188 -3.33 -8.90 -11.19
CA LEU A 188 -3.48 -8.56 -9.78
C LEU A 188 -2.44 -7.55 -9.28
N ILE A 189 -1.20 -7.62 -9.78
CA ILE A 189 -0.18 -6.57 -9.53
C ILE A 189 -0.69 -5.22 -10.05
N GLY A 190 -1.19 -5.16 -11.29
CA GLY A 190 -1.74 -3.91 -11.85
C GLY A 190 -2.94 -3.37 -11.07
N VAL A 191 -3.80 -4.25 -10.55
CA VAL A 191 -4.88 -3.86 -9.62
C VAL A 191 -4.29 -3.29 -8.32
N ALA A 192 -3.30 -3.96 -7.73
CA ALA A 192 -2.64 -3.49 -6.52
C ALA A 192 -1.97 -2.12 -6.72
N ASP A 193 -1.27 -1.88 -7.83
CA ASP A 193 -0.60 -0.62 -8.09
C ASP A 193 -1.60 0.52 -8.33
N SER A 194 -2.64 0.28 -9.14
CA SER A 194 -3.68 1.29 -9.40
C SER A 194 -4.54 1.62 -8.16
N THR A 195 -4.56 0.76 -7.13
CA THR A 195 -5.39 0.95 -5.94
C THR A 195 -4.58 1.24 -4.67
N SER A 196 -3.71 0.32 -4.24
CA SER A 196 -2.91 0.47 -3.02
C SER A 196 -1.73 1.43 -3.17
N PHE A 197 -0.95 1.35 -4.25
CA PHE A 197 0.21 2.22 -4.42
C PHE A 197 -0.24 3.69 -4.58
N VAL A 198 -1.15 3.94 -5.52
CA VAL A 198 -1.74 5.28 -5.70
C VAL A 198 -2.49 5.74 -4.45
N GLY A 199 -3.28 4.86 -3.81
CA GLY A 199 -4.06 5.21 -2.63
C GLY A 199 -3.21 5.56 -1.40
N LEU A 200 -2.07 4.89 -1.19
CA LEU A 200 -1.14 5.22 -0.11
C LEU A 200 -0.43 6.55 -0.37
N LEU A 201 0.00 6.79 -1.61
CA LEU A 201 0.64 8.05 -2.00
C LEU A 201 -0.33 9.24 -1.79
N GLU A 202 -1.58 9.11 -2.27
CA GLU A 202 -2.63 10.10 -2.05
C GLU A 202 -2.94 10.29 -0.57
N PHE A 203 -3.00 9.20 0.21
CA PHE A 203 -3.25 9.27 1.65
C PHE A 203 -2.15 10.04 2.39
N PHE A 204 -0.88 9.66 2.24
CA PHE A 204 0.21 10.34 2.95
C PHE A 204 0.38 11.79 2.53
N ASN A 205 0.13 12.09 1.24
CA ASN A 205 0.21 13.46 0.75
C ASN A 205 -0.98 14.34 1.19
N SER A 206 -2.17 13.77 1.36
CA SER A 206 -3.37 14.50 1.80
C SER A 206 -3.44 14.70 3.31
N GLU A 207 -2.99 13.73 4.10
CA GLU A 207 -2.95 13.84 5.56
C GLU A 207 -1.77 14.67 6.06
N ALA A 208 -0.68 14.77 5.28
CA ALA A 208 0.45 15.64 5.60
C ALA A 208 0.01 17.12 5.76
N PRO A 209 0.53 17.84 6.78
CA PRO A 209 0.32 19.28 6.91
C PRO A 209 0.75 20.05 5.65
N HIS A 210 0.13 21.21 5.40
CA HIS A 210 0.38 22.01 4.19
C HIS A 210 1.86 22.36 3.99
N GLY A 211 2.59 22.65 5.07
CA GLY A 211 4.04 22.92 5.06
C GLY A 211 4.93 21.67 5.00
N MET A 212 4.36 20.46 5.11
CA MET A 212 5.08 19.19 5.25
C MET A 212 4.71 18.15 4.19
N LYS A 213 4.11 18.55 3.06
CA LYS A 213 3.75 17.61 1.98
C LYS A 213 4.91 16.76 1.48
N SER A 214 6.11 17.35 1.39
CA SER A 214 7.35 16.64 1.03
C SER A 214 7.64 15.46 1.99
N ILE A 215 7.34 15.63 3.29
CA ILE A 215 7.50 14.57 4.29
C ILE A 215 6.50 13.43 4.05
N GLY A 216 5.26 13.73 3.67
CA GLY A 216 4.28 12.70 3.28
C GLY A 216 4.78 11.82 2.13
N VAL A 217 5.33 12.44 1.08
CA VAL A 217 5.93 11.73 -0.06
C VAL A 217 7.19 10.95 0.36
N ALA A 218 8.04 11.52 1.21
CA ALA A 218 9.23 10.85 1.73
C ALA A 218 8.87 9.63 2.58
N LEU A 219 7.83 9.71 3.41
CA LEU A 219 7.31 8.60 4.22
C LEU A 219 6.80 7.46 3.33
N PHE A 220 6.11 7.78 2.23
CA PHE A 220 5.65 6.79 1.26
C PHE A 220 6.81 6.03 0.59
N TRP A 221 7.81 6.75 0.07
CA TRP A 221 8.98 6.12 -0.55
C TRP A 221 9.83 5.37 0.49
N GLY A 222 9.97 5.91 1.69
CA GLY A 222 10.62 5.25 2.82
C GLY A 222 9.93 3.93 3.19
N GLN A 223 8.60 3.92 3.26
CA GLN A 223 7.79 2.72 3.46
C GLN A 223 8.02 1.67 2.36
N THR A 224 8.12 2.08 1.10
CA THR A 224 8.42 1.18 -0.02
C THR A 224 9.82 0.57 0.09
N GLY A 225 10.82 1.38 0.49
CA GLY A 225 12.16 0.92 0.79
C GLY A 225 12.21 -0.09 1.95
N MET A 226 11.52 0.21 3.06
CA MET A 226 11.43 -0.71 4.19
C MET A 226 10.76 -2.05 3.81
N ALA A 227 9.71 -2.02 2.99
CA ALA A 227 9.05 -3.23 2.51
C ALA A 227 10.01 -4.12 1.70
N SER A 228 10.88 -3.51 0.88
CA SER A 228 11.90 -4.22 0.10
C SER A 228 12.97 -4.87 0.99
N LEU A 229 13.40 -4.16 2.05
CA LEU A 229 14.32 -4.70 3.05
C LEU A 229 13.70 -5.87 3.82
N LEU A 230 12.45 -5.72 4.28
CA LEU A 230 11.70 -6.80 4.93
C LEU A 230 11.50 -8.00 4.01
N GLY A 231 11.25 -7.79 2.71
CA GLY A 231 11.17 -8.87 1.73
C GLY A 231 12.49 -9.63 1.60
N THR A 232 13.61 -8.92 1.57
CA THR A 232 14.95 -9.55 1.55
C THR A 232 15.20 -10.36 2.83
N LEU A 233 14.81 -9.83 3.99
CA LEU A 233 14.89 -10.53 5.26
C LEU A 233 14.00 -11.78 5.28
N LEU A 234 12.80 -11.71 4.71
CA LEU A 234 11.88 -12.84 4.59
C LEU A 234 12.51 -13.97 3.76
N VAL A 235 13.11 -13.64 2.60
CA VAL A 235 13.84 -14.62 1.77
C VAL A 235 14.97 -15.28 2.56
N ARG A 236 15.80 -14.49 3.26
CA ARG A 236 16.90 -15.02 4.08
C ARG A 236 16.41 -15.91 5.22
N LEU A 237 15.32 -15.51 5.89
CA LEU A 237 14.73 -16.28 6.98
C LEU A 237 14.20 -17.63 6.46
N VAL A 238 13.44 -17.61 5.36
CA VAL A 238 12.92 -18.84 4.77
C VAL A 238 14.07 -19.76 4.35
N ASN A 239 15.11 -19.24 3.70
CA ASN A 239 16.28 -20.03 3.36
C ASN A 239 16.93 -20.65 4.60
N LYS A 240 17.20 -19.86 5.64
CA LYS A 240 17.80 -20.35 6.88
C LYS A 240 16.97 -21.43 7.58
N VAL A 241 15.65 -21.25 7.65
CA VAL A 241 14.74 -22.23 8.28
C VAL A 241 14.68 -23.51 7.47
N THR A 242 14.70 -23.40 6.14
CA THR A 242 14.51 -24.54 5.25
C THR A 242 15.78 -25.33 5.02
N GLN A 243 16.96 -24.71 5.14
CA GLN A 243 18.29 -25.36 5.08
C GLN A 243 18.41 -26.61 5.96
N SER A 244 17.78 -26.62 7.15
CA SER A 244 17.83 -27.76 8.06
C SER A 244 16.89 -28.91 7.69
N SER A 245 15.89 -28.66 6.85
CA SER A 245 14.87 -29.64 6.45
C SER A 245 15.13 -30.26 5.08
N SER A 246 15.82 -29.56 4.19
CA SER A 246 16.28 -30.10 2.92
C SER A 246 17.56 -30.88 3.17
N GLY A 247 17.50 -32.21 3.06
CA GLY A 247 18.62 -33.14 3.32
C GLY A 247 19.90 -32.95 2.48
N HIS A 248 20.03 -31.83 1.76
CA HIS A 248 21.20 -31.41 0.97
C HIS A 248 21.83 -30.11 1.50
N GLY A 249 21.34 -29.53 2.61
CA GLY A 249 21.94 -28.33 3.24
C GLY A 249 21.68 -26.99 2.53
N HIS A 250 20.83 -26.96 1.50
CA HIS A 250 20.48 -25.75 0.73
C HIS A 250 19.04 -25.30 1.01
N GLY A 251 18.83 -24.01 1.24
CA GLY A 251 17.51 -23.41 1.45
C GLY A 251 16.63 -23.41 0.18
N TRP A 252 15.32 -23.21 0.35
CA TRP A 252 14.33 -23.29 -0.76
C TRP A 252 14.66 -22.42 -1.98
N LEU A 253 15.36 -21.29 -1.81
CA LEU A 253 15.70 -20.34 -2.87
C LEU A 253 17.20 -20.23 -3.14
N GLU A 254 18.04 -21.14 -2.62
CA GLU A 254 19.51 -21.07 -2.75
C GLU A 254 20.08 -21.78 -3.98
N GLY A 255 19.24 -22.48 -4.75
CA GLY A 255 19.65 -23.17 -5.97
C GLY A 255 19.93 -22.21 -7.14
N ALA A 256 20.96 -22.52 -7.94
CA ALA A 256 21.27 -21.79 -9.17
C ALA A 256 20.19 -21.92 -10.26
N ASN A 257 19.27 -22.89 -10.13
CA ASN A 257 18.18 -23.15 -11.05
C ASN A 257 16.83 -23.06 -10.35
N LEU A 258 15.90 -22.26 -10.90
CA LEU A 258 14.52 -22.14 -10.37
C LEU A 258 13.79 -23.49 -10.32
N ASN A 259 14.16 -24.42 -11.20
CA ASN A 259 13.58 -25.76 -11.28
C ASN A 259 13.90 -26.63 -10.05
N THR A 260 15.02 -26.37 -9.36
CA THR A 260 15.40 -27.07 -8.13
C THR A 260 14.96 -26.29 -6.88
N SER A 261 14.55 -25.02 -7.04
CA SER A 261 14.02 -24.19 -5.95
C SER A 261 12.56 -24.50 -5.64
N HIS A 262 12.16 -24.42 -4.37
CA HIS A 262 10.77 -24.59 -3.92
C HIS A 262 9.99 -23.28 -3.93
N LEU A 263 9.97 -22.61 -5.09
CA LEU A 263 9.36 -21.29 -5.26
C LEU A 263 7.84 -21.28 -5.01
N ASP A 264 7.15 -22.37 -5.33
CA ASP A 264 5.72 -22.59 -5.05
C ASP A 264 5.42 -22.56 -3.54
N LEU A 265 6.24 -23.23 -2.72
CA LEU A 265 6.10 -23.19 -1.26
C LEU A 265 6.43 -21.80 -0.71
N PHE A 266 7.44 -21.13 -1.26
CA PHE A 266 7.77 -19.75 -0.89
C PHE A 266 6.61 -18.79 -1.20
N TYR A 267 5.94 -18.93 -2.34
CA TYR A 267 4.77 -18.11 -2.66
C TYR A 267 3.60 -18.32 -1.69
N TRP A 268 3.40 -19.53 -1.17
CA TRP A 268 2.42 -19.77 -0.10
C TRP A 268 2.80 -19.05 1.21
N VAL A 269 4.08 -19.04 1.58
CA VAL A 269 4.56 -18.26 2.73
C VAL A 269 4.31 -16.77 2.52
N VAL A 270 4.65 -16.24 1.34
CA VAL A 270 4.41 -14.84 0.97
C VAL A 270 2.92 -14.51 1.01
N THR A 271 2.06 -15.41 0.51
CA THR A 271 0.59 -15.28 0.57
C THR A 271 0.10 -15.15 2.02
N ALA A 272 0.56 -16.03 2.91
CA ALA A 272 0.17 -16.00 4.31
C ALA A 272 0.61 -14.69 5.00
N VAL A 273 1.86 -14.27 4.78
CA VAL A 273 2.39 -13.00 5.31
C VAL A 273 1.60 -11.81 4.75
N ALA A 274 1.29 -11.80 3.45
CA ALA A 274 0.49 -10.77 2.80
C ALA A 274 -0.90 -10.65 3.41
N PHE A 275 -1.57 -11.78 3.59
CA PHE A 275 -2.93 -11.84 4.12
C PHE A 275 -2.98 -11.39 5.59
N LEU A 276 -2.02 -11.82 6.42
CA LEU A 276 -1.88 -11.33 7.79
C LEU A 276 -1.57 -9.83 7.84
N GLY A 277 -0.71 -9.35 6.94
CA GLY A 277 -0.42 -7.93 6.77
C GLY A 277 -1.67 -7.12 6.39
N TRP A 278 -2.50 -7.66 5.50
CA TRP A 278 -3.78 -7.05 5.12
C TRP A 278 -4.77 -6.99 6.30
N LEU A 279 -4.91 -8.06 7.08
CA LEU A 279 -5.76 -8.05 8.27
C LEU A 279 -5.28 -7.04 9.32
N ASN A 280 -3.97 -6.96 9.54
CA ASN A 280 -3.35 -5.95 10.41
C ASN A 280 -3.65 -4.54 9.90
N TYR A 281 -3.54 -4.31 8.59
CA TYR A 281 -3.89 -3.05 7.96
C TYR A 281 -5.35 -2.67 8.17
N LEU A 282 -6.29 -3.60 8.00
CA LEU A 282 -7.71 -3.34 8.25
C LEU A 282 -7.98 -2.93 9.69
N TYR A 283 -7.29 -3.53 10.66
CA TYR A 283 -7.40 -3.16 12.07
C TYR A 283 -6.99 -1.69 12.30
N TRP A 284 -5.82 -1.28 11.81
CA TRP A 284 -5.36 0.11 11.95
C TRP A 284 -6.17 1.10 11.13
N ALA A 285 -6.57 0.72 9.92
CA ALA A 285 -7.40 1.53 9.05
C ALA A 285 -8.77 1.84 9.69
N LYS A 286 -9.35 0.87 10.41
CA LYS A 286 -10.61 1.06 11.14
C LYS A 286 -10.47 2.02 12.33
N MET A 287 -9.32 1.99 13.00
CA MET A 287 -9.04 2.85 14.17
C MET A 287 -8.61 4.27 13.76
N TYR A 288 -8.16 4.45 12.52
CA TYR A 288 -7.72 5.75 12.01
C TYR A 288 -8.91 6.70 11.80
N LYS A 289 -8.80 7.94 12.30
CA LYS A 289 -9.74 9.01 11.98
C LYS A 289 -9.06 10.03 11.08
N TYR A 290 -9.65 10.24 9.91
CA TYR A 290 -9.23 11.25 8.93
C TYR A 290 -9.21 12.66 9.53
N ARG A 291 -8.27 13.48 9.06
CA ARG A 291 -8.17 14.89 9.48
C ARG A 291 -9.23 15.77 8.85
N GLN A 292 -9.55 15.54 7.58
CA GLN A 292 -10.62 16.21 6.84
C GLN A 292 -11.68 15.18 6.46
N ASP A 293 -12.97 15.51 6.60
CA ASP A 293 -14.03 14.61 6.16
C ASP A 293 -13.96 14.48 4.62
N PRO A 294 -13.74 13.27 4.06
CA PRO A 294 -13.66 13.09 2.62
C PRO A 294 -15.02 13.23 1.90
N ARG A 295 -16.11 13.52 2.64
CA ARG A 295 -17.44 13.76 2.08
C ARG A 295 -17.53 15.12 1.38
N ILE A 296 -18.32 15.15 0.32
CA ILE A 296 -18.67 16.41 -0.35
C ILE A 296 -19.43 17.27 0.67
N ALA A 297 -18.89 18.43 1.01
CA ALA A 297 -19.65 19.44 1.72
C ALA A 297 -20.92 19.72 0.90
N LYS A 298 -22.10 19.37 1.43
CA LYS A 298 -23.35 19.91 0.90
C LYS A 298 -23.17 21.43 0.95
N LYS A 299 -23.12 22.09 -0.22
CA LYS A 299 -23.34 23.53 -0.29
C LYS A 299 -24.58 23.78 0.55
N LEU A 300 -24.42 24.43 1.70
CA LEU A 300 -25.51 25.10 2.36
C LEU A 300 -26.01 26.07 1.30
N VAL A 301 -27.16 25.76 0.70
CA VAL A 301 -27.94 26.76 0.00
C VAL A 301 -28.24 27.77 1.09
N HIS A 302 -27.48 28.86 1.10
CA HIS A 302 -27.88 30.04 1.82
C HIS A 302 -29.18 30.44 1.12
N ASP A 303 -30.27 30.19 1.82
CA ASP A 303 -31.56 30.76 1.52
C ASP A 303 -31.36 32.26 1.71
N ASP A 304 -30.92 32.95 0.65
CA ASP A 304 -31.08 34.40 0.50
C ASP A 304 -32.57 34.63 0.19
N SER A 305 -33.42 34.30 1.17
CA SER A 305 -34.73 34.87 1.32
C SER A 305 -34.69 35.71 2.58
N MET A 306 -34.59 37.02 2.40
CA MET A 306 -35.29 38.04 3.19
C MET A 306 -34.93 39.44 2.66
N PRO A 307 -35.79 40.45 2.86
CA PRO A 307 -37.24 40.44 3.13
C PRO A 307 -38.07 40.92 1.93
#